data_AF-Q6PZE6-F1
#
_entry.id   AF-Q6PZE6-F1
#
_cell.length_a   1.000
_cell.length_b   1.000
_cell.length_c   1.000
_cell.angle_alpha   90.00
_cell.angle_beta   90.00
_cell.angle_gamma   90.00
#
_symmetry.space_group_name_H-M   'P 1'
#
loop_
_entity.id
_entity.type
_entity.pdbx_description
1 polymer ?
#
loop_
_entity_poly.entity_id
_entity_poly.type
_entity_poly.pdbx_seq_one_letter_code
_entity_poly.pdbx_strand_id
1 'polypeptide(L)'
;VQTRVGKRKVWSSKDVNLSSGERFTAWIEFRNKDNRITITLAPENVKKSKRPLIQGPRELNDVILQNSYVGFAGSMGRAAERHDICSWSFENAAKDN
;
A
#
# COMPACT_ATOMS: atom_id res chain seq x y z
N VAL A 1 -5.85 9.63 6.19
CA VAL A 1 -6.15 9.16 4.81
C VAL A 1 -7.09 10.13 4.11
N GLN A 2 -7.11 10.21 2.78
CA GLN A 2 -8.14 11.02 2.09
C GLN A 2 -9.49 10.34 2.23
N THR A 3 -10.41 10.98 2.92
CA THR A 3 -11.77 10.48 3.09
C THR A 3 -12.75 11.37 2.35
N ARG A 4 -13.82 10.78 1.83
CA ARG A 4 -14.93 11.50 1.20
C ARG A 4 -16.00 11.72 2.26
N VAL A 5 -16.29 12.98 2.61
CA VAL A 5 -17.42 13.32 3.49
C VAL A 5 -18.44 14.07 2.64
N GLY A 6 -19.51 13.37 2.23
CA GLY A 6 -20.50 13.90 1.29
C GLY A 6 -19.89 14.23 -0.09
N LYS A 7 -20.16 15.43 -0.62
CA LYS A 7 -19.60 15.91 -1.90
C LYS A 7 -18.20 16.54 -1.77
N ARG A 8 -17.68 16.72 -0.56
CA ARG A 8 -16.40 17.42 -0.32
C ARG A 8 -15.29 16.42 -0.02
N LYS A 9 -14.15 16.61 -0.68
CA LYS A 9 -12.91 15.86 -0.41
C LYS A 9 -12.22 16.56 0.77
N VAL A 10 -12.27 15.96 1.95
CA VAL A 10 -11.72 16.56 3.19
C VAL A 10 -10.52 15.72 3.64
N TRP A 11 -9.46 16.41 4.04
CA TRP A 11 -8.30 15.77 4.66
C TRP A 11 -8.59 15.57 6.15
N SER A 12 -8.64 14.32 6.60
CA SER A 12 -8.66 14.00 8.03
C SER A 12 -7.62 12.92 8.31
N SER A 13 -6.84 13.12 9.38
CA SER A 13 -6.12 12.01 10.02
C SER A 13 -7.15 11.15 10.76
N LYS A 14 -7.98 10.43 10.01
CA LYS A 14 -8.82 9.37 10.56
C LYS A 14 -8.03 8.07 10.52
N ASP A 15 -8.17 7.31 11.60
CA ASP A 15 -7.84 5.90 11.63
C ASP A 15 -8.47 5.21 10.42
N VAL A 16 -7.68 4.45 9.69
CA VAL A 16 -8.18 3.67 8.56
C VAL A 16 -8.92 2.49 9.14
N ASN A 17 -10.25 2.49 9.02
CA ASN A 17 -11.04 1.33 9.38
C ASN A 17 -10.97 0.29 8.25
N LEU A 18 -10.02 -0.63 8.33
CA LEU A 18 -9.86 -1.71 7.36
C LEU A 18 -10.98 -2.76 7.45
N SER A 19 -11.72 -2.81 8.56
CA SER A 19 -12.86 -3.71 8.73
C SER A 19 -14.19 -3.09 8.25
N SER A 20 -14.17 -1.93 7.57
CA SER A 20 -15.39 -1.31 7.05
C SER A 20 -16.01 -2.07 5.87
N GLY A 21 -15.27 -3.00 5.28
CA GLY A 21 -15.66 -3.68 4.03
C GLY A 21 -15.50 -2.81 2.78
N GLU A 22 -15.07 -1.55 2.93
CA GLU A 22 -14.72 -0.70 1.80
C GLU A 22 -13.46 -1.20 1.11
N ARG A 23 -13.39 -1.01 -0.21
CA ARG A 23 -12.19 -1.34 -0.98
C ARG A 23 -11.16 -0.23 -0.88
N PHE A 24 -9.92 -0.65 -0.68
CA PHE A 24 -8.77 0.24 -0.63
C PHE A 24 -7.77 -0.12 -1.72
N THR A 25 -7.09 0.90 -2.25
CA THR A 25 -5.91 0.74 -3.10
C THR A 25 -4.69 1.15 -2.31
N ALA A 26 -3.71 0.25 -2.24
CA ALA A 26 -2.40 0.49 -1.68
C ALA A 26 -1.38 0.67 -2.81
N TRP A 27 -0.52 1.68 -2.68
CA TRP A 27 0.64 1.88 -3.54
C TRP A 27 1.89 1.68 -2.69
N ILE A 28 2.73 0.73 -3.10
CA ILE A 28 4.01 0.44 -2.47
C ILE A 28 5.08 0.78 -3.49
N GLU A 29 5.85 1.82 -3.21
CA GLU A 29 6.88 2.32 -4.11
C GLU A 29 8.22 2.31 -3.42
N PHE A 30 9.23 1.79 -4.11
CA PHE A 30 10.61 1.91 -3.71
C PHE A 30 11.33 2.89 -4.65
N ARG A 31 12.16 3.76 -4.07
CA ARG A 31 12.98 4.71 -4.81
C ARG A 31 14.45 4.47 -4.54
N ASN A 32 15.18 3.98 -5.55
CA ASN A 32 16.61 3.64 -5.46
C ASN A 32 17.50 4.86 -5.16
N LYS A 33 17.11 6.08 -5.58
CA LYS A 33 17.96 7.28 -5.45
C LYS A 33 18.29 7.63 -3.99
N ASP A 34 17.36 7.35 -3.08
CA ASP A 34 17.49 7.66 -1.65
C ASP A 34 17.06 6.48 -0.77
N ASN A 35 17.09 5.26 -1.32
CA ASN A 35 16.74 4.00 -0.67
C ASN A 35 15.50 4.14 0.22
N ARG A 36 14.39 4.56 -0.39
CA ARG A 36 13.20 4.95 0.35
C ARG A 36 11.98 4.17 -0.08
N ILE A 37 11.31 3.56 0.90
CA ILE A 37 9.99 2.96 0.71
C ILE A 37 8.90 3.98 1.05
N THR A 38 7.90 4.07 0.19
CA THR A 38 6.74 4.93 0.36
C THR A 38 5.48 4.09 0.20
N ILE A 39 4.63 4.09 1.21
CA ILE A 39 3.35 3.38 1.21
C ILE A 39 2.25 4.42 1.26
N THR A 40 1.37 4.42 0.25
CA THR A 40 0.18 5.26 0.21
C THR A 40 -1.05 4.38 0.19
N LEU A 41 -2.10 4.80 0.91
CA LEU A 41 -3.37 4.09 0.97
C LEU A 41 -4.52 5.08 0.72
N ALA A 42 -5.49 4.68 -0.09
CA ALA A 42 -6.73 5.44 -0.30
C ALA A 42 -7.88 4.49 -0.63
N PRO A 43 -9.15 4.89 -0.37
CA PRO A 43 -10.30 4.16 -0.90
C PRO A 43 -10.26 4.06 -2.43
N GLU A 44 -10.79 2.98 -3.02
CA GLU A 44 -10.71 2.66 -4.46
C GLU A 44 -11.12 3.83 -5.39
N ASN A 45 -12.12 4.61 -4.97
CA ASN A 45 -12.65 5.75 -5.75
C ASN A 45 -11.97 7.10 -5.44
N VAL A 46 -10.80 7.07 -4.80
CA VAL A 46 -10.08 8.24 -4.35
C VAL A 46 -8.69 8.25 -4.97
N LYS A 47 -8.37 9.32 -5.72
CA LYS A 47 -7.03 9.52 -6.27
C LYS A 47 -5.97 9.39 -5.17
N LYS A 48 -4.85 8.76 -5.51
CA LYS A 48 -3.67 8.62 -4.66
C LYS A 48 -3.32 9.94 -3.96
N SER A 49 -3.18 9.87 -2.64
CA SER A 49 -2.79 11.01 -1.81
C SER A 49 -1.35 11.43 -2.10
N LYS A 50 -1.07 12.73 -2.10
CA LYS A 50 0.31 13.26 -2.15
C LYS A 50 1.08 13.01 -0.84
N ARG A 51 0.36 12.85 0.27
CA ARG A 51 0.95 12.50 1.57
C ARG A 51 0.88 10.99 1.75
N PRO A 52 2.02 10.29 1.89
CA PRO A 52 2.03 8.86 2.14
C PRO A 52 1.53 8.54 3.55
N LEU A 53 1.10 7.30 3.74
CA LEU A 53 0.74 6.77 5.05
C LEU A 53 2.00 6.39 5.84
N ILE A 54 2.95 5.72 5.19
CA ILE A 54 4.23 5.31 5.77
C ILE A 54 5.34 5.71 4.79
N GLN A 55 6.43 6.26 5.31
CA GLN A 55 7.61 6.60 4.53
C GLN A 55 8.85 6.44 5.41
N GLY A 56 9.88 5.76 4.91
CA GLY A 56 11.12 5.58 5.66
C GLY A 56 12.29 5.09 4.80
N PRO A 57 13.53 5.29 5.28
CA PRO A 57 14.71 4.73 4.64
C PRO A 57 14.69 3.20 4.76
N ARG A 58 15.07 2.50 3.69
CA ARG A 58 15.26 1.06 3.68
C ARG A 58 16.20 0.64 2.57
N GLU A 59 17.29 -0.02 2.94
CA GLU A 59 18.14 -0.75 2.00
C GLU A 59 17.46 -2.08 1.64
N LEU A 60 17.16 -2.32 0.35
CA LEU A 60 16.49 -3.56 -0.06
C LEU A 60 17.43 -4.77 -0.02
N ASN A 61 18.72 -4.58 -0.32
CA ASN A 61 19.70 -5.65 -0.33
C ASN A 61 19.87 -6.32 1.04
N ASP A 62 19.56 -5.59 2.13
CA ASP A 62 19.66 -6.11 3.49
C ASP A 62 18.49 -7.04 3.86
N VAL A 63 17.44 -7.09 3.04
CA VAL A 63 16.16 -7.73 3.40
C VAL A 63 15.58 -8.64 2.33
N ILE A 64 15.97 -8.46 1.07
CA ILE A 64 15.45 -9.19 -0.08
C ILE A 64 16.65 -9.79 -0.83
N LEU A 65 16.53 -11.07 -1.19
CA LEU A 65 17.53 -11.77 -2.01
C LEU A 65 17.41 -11.36 -3.48
N GLN A 66 18.50 -11.50 -4.22
CA GLN A 66 18.56 -11.19 -5.66
C GLN A 66 17.39 -11.78 -6.44
N ASN A 67 17.06 -13.05 -6.17
CA ASN A 67 15.90 -13.73 -6.73
C ASN A 67 14.86 -13.89 -5.62
N SER A 68 13.71 -13.25 -5.77
CA SER A 68 12.63 -13.27 -4.80
C SER A 68 11.28 -13.30 -5.50
N TYR A 69 10.29 -13.91 -4.84
CA TYR A 69 8.90 -13.89 -5.30
C TYR A 69 8.14 -12.75 -4.62
N VAL A 70 7.23 -12.13 -5.37
CA VAL A 70 6.32 -11.09 -4.88
C VAL A 70 4.89 -11.64 -4.88
N GLY A 71 4.17 -11.39 -3.79
CA GLY A 71 2.82 -11.89 -3.59
C GLY A 71 2.16 -11.31 -2.34
N PHE A 72 0.96 -11.80 -2.05
CA PHE A 72 0.22 -11.48 -0.85
C PHE A 72 0.11 -12.71 0.04
N ALA A 73 0.08 -12.48 1.34
CA ALA A 73 -0.25 -13.48 2.35
C ALA A 73 -1.33 -12.90 3.28
N GLY A 74 -2.25 -13.75 3.71
CA GLY A 74 -3.33 -13.38 4.63
C GLY A 74 -3.60 -14.50 5.61
N SER A 75 -4.06 -14.14 6.81
CA SER A 75 -4.46 -15.09 7.83
C SER A 75 -5.64 -14.53 8.57
N MET A 76 -6.63 -15.37 8.85
CA MET A 76 -7.70 -15.05 9.78
C MET A 76 -7.28 -15.45 11.19
N GLY A 77 -7.62 -14.61 12.18
CA GLY A 77 -7.49 -14.95 13.59
C GLY A 77 -8.69 -15.77 14.07
N ARG A 78 -9.23 -15.42 15.25
CA ARG A 78 -10.44 -16.07 15.79
C ARG A 78 -11.75 -15.57 15.14
N ALA A 79 -11.70 -14.46 14.40
CA ALA A 79 -12.84 -13.88 13.71
C ALA A 79 -12.81 -14.22 12.22
N ALA A 80 -13.98 -14.26 11.59
CA ALA A 80 -14.09 -14.41 10.14
C ALA A 80 -13.84 -13.05 9.46
N GLU A 81 -12.75 -12.94 8.72
CA GLU A 81 -12.41 -11.77 7.92
C GLU A 81 -12.09 -12.18 6.48
N ARG A 82 -12.49 -11.38 5.50
CA ARG A 82 -12.12 -11.63 4.11
C ARG A 82 -10.88 -10.81 3.75
N HIS A 83 -9.93 -11.45 3.10
CA HIS A 83 -8.71 -10.83 2.58
C HIS A 83 -8.70 -10.96 1.05
N ASP A 84 -9.56 -10.18 0.39
CA ASP A 84 -9.77 -10.26 -1.05
C ASP A 84 -8.85 -9.29 -1.81
N ILE A 85 -8.15 -9.79 -2.84
CA ILE A 85 -7.38 -8.98 -3.78
C ILE A 85 -8.21 -8.79 -5.05
N CYS A 86 -8.79 -7.61 -5.26
CA CYS A 86 -9.61 -7.34 -6.45
C CYS A 86 -8.76 -7.15 -7.72
N SER A 87 -7.59 -6.54 -7.60
CA SER A 87 -6.64 -6.34 -8.69
C SER A 87 -5.24 -6.05 -8.12
N TRP A 88 -4.21 -6.37 -8.89
CA TRP A 88 -2.83 -6.00 -8.57
C TRP A 88 -2.00 -5.85 -9.84
N SER A 89 -0.96 -5.04 -9.76
CA SER A 89 0.08 -4.96 -10.78
C SER A 89 1.42 -4.78 -10.07
N PHE A 90 2.47 -5.34 -10.67
CA PHE A 90 3.83 -5.22 -10.18
C PHE A 90 4.75 -4.86 -11.34
N GLU A 91 5.67 -3.94 -11.08
CA GLU A 91 6.69 -3.52 -12.04
C GLU A 91 8.02 -3.39 -11.31
N ASN A 92 9.08 -3.91 -11.92
CA ASN A 92 10.44 -3.77 -11.46
C ASN A 92 11.33 -3.43 -12.65
N ALA A 93 12.09 -2.34 -12.55
CA ALA A 93 13.01 -1.87 -13.59
C ALA A 93 14.47 -2.23 -13.30
N ALA A 94 14.72 -3.16 -12.36
CA ALA A 94 16.05 -3.71 -12.14
C ALA A 94 16.56 -4.35 -13.44
N LYS A 95 17.83 -4.12 -13.75
CA LYS A 95 18.48 -4.77 -14.88
C LYS A 95 18.91 -6.17 -14.45
N ASP A 96 18.60 -7.17 -15.25
CA ASP A 96 19.22 -8.47 -15.13
C ASP A 96 20.73 -8.30 -15.42
N ASN A 97 21.56 -8.66 -14.44
CA ASN A 97 23.02 -8.68 -14.57
C ASN A 97 23.47 -10.06 -15.07
#